data_AF-A0A1E3K706-F1
#
_entry.id   AF-A0A1E3K706-F1
#
_cell.length_a   1.000
_cell.length_b   1.000
_cell.length_c   1.000
_cell.angle_alpha   90.00
_cell.angle_beta   90.00
_cell.angle_gamma   90.00
#
_symmetry.space_group_name_H-M   'P 1'
#
loop_
_entity.id
_entity.type
_entity.pdbx_description
1 polymer ?
#
loop_
_entity_poly.entity_id
_entity_poly.type
_entity_poly.pdbx_seq_one_letter_code
_entity_poly.pdbx_strand_id
1 'polypeptide(L)'
;MAPVKKSKSARNSESVNSKLQLVVKSGKYTLGYKQALKQLRSGKAKLILISKNCPPIRKSEIEYYAMLSKTRVHHYEGSNVDLGTAAGKLYRVGVMSIQDAGDSDLLQDQEAE
;
A
#
# COMPACT_ATOMS: atom_id res chain seq x y z
N MET A 1 -15.20 -6.62 32.51
CA MET A 1 -14.29 -5.94 31.57
C MET A 1 -15.06 -5.69 30.28
N ALA A 2 -15.51 -4.46 30.03
CA ALA A 2 -16.34 -4.16 28.86
C ALA A 2 -15.50 -4.23 27.56
N PRO A 3 -16.05 -4.73 26.44
CA PRO A 3 -15.31 -4.75 25.19
C PRO A 3 -15.13 -3.32 24.69
N VAL A 4 -13.87 -2.87 24.59
CA VAL A 4 -13.52 -1.57 24.03
C VAL A 4 -13.94 -1.57 22.55
N LYS A 5 -14.89 -0.70 22.19
CA LYS A 5 -15.33 -0.46 20.81
C LYS A 5 -14.13 0.01 19.98
N LYS A 6 -13.41 -0.90 19.32
CA LYS A 6 -12.42 -0.55 18.28
C LYS A 6 -13.16 0.21 17.17
N SER A 7 -12.68 1.40 16.82
CA SER A 7 -13.21 2.23 15.75
C SER A 7 -13.22 1.47 14.42
N LYS A 8 -14.15 1.81 13.53
CA LYS A 8 -14.29 1.18 12.20
C LYS A 8 -13.00 1.29 11.35
N SER A 9 -12.20 2.35 11.58
CA SER A 9 -10.88 2.54 10.97
C SER A 9 -9.83 1.53 11.44
N ALA A 10 -9.85 1.14 12.72
CA ALA A 10 -8.89 0.18 13.29
C ALA A 10 -9.13 -1.27 12.79
N ARG A 11 -10.39 -1.64 12.50
CA ARG A 11 -10.70 -2.94 11.86
C ARG A 11 -10.24 -2.98 10.41
N ASN A 12 -10.36 -1.87 9.69
CA ASN A 12 -9.94 -1.82 8.28
C ASN A 12 -8.41 -1.89 8.16
N SER A 13 -7.66 -1.24 9.06
CA SER A 13 -6.20 -1.34 9.09
C SER A 13 -5.67 -2.73 9.43
N GLU A 14 -6.33 -3.46 10.35
CA GLU A 14 -5.98 -4.87 10.63
C GLU A 14 -6.21 -5.75 9.39
N SER A 15 -7.30 -5.52 8.64
CA SER A 15 -7.58 -6.24 7.39
C SER A 15 -6.52 -5.98 6.30
N VAL A 16 -6.10 -4.72 6.12
CA VAL A 16 -5.09 -4.35 5.10
C VAL A 16 -3.73 -4.99 5.41
N ASN A 17 -3.33 -5.04 6.68
CA ASN A 17 -2.06 -5.68 7.07
C ASN A 17 -2.05 -7.19 6.78
N SER A 18 -3.15 -7.90 7.09
CA SER A 18 -3.26 -9.33 6.76
C SER A 18 -3.24 -9.57 5.24
N LYS A 19 -3.94 -8.73 4.48
CA LYS A 19 -3.93 -8.76 3.01
C LYS A 19 -2.53 -8.48 2.44
N LEU A 20 -1.79 -7.54 3.02
CA LEU A 20 -0.41 -7.25 2.65
C LEU A 20 0.52 -8.43 2.88
N GLN A 21 0.37 -9.11 4.02
CA GLN A 21 1.18 -10.30 4.32
C GLN A 21 0.97 -11.42 3.29
N LEU A 22 -0.24 -11.57 2.75
CA LEU A 22 -0.51 -12.51 1.67
C LEU A 22 0.17 -12.09 0.36
N VAL A 23 0.08 -10.81 -0.04
CA VAL A 23 0.79 -10.29 -1.22
C VAL A 23 2.30 -10.49 -1.11
N VAL A 24 2.86 -10.33 0.08
CA VAL A 24 4.30 -10.52 0.30
C VAL A 24 4.72 -11.98 0.11
N LYS A 25 3.83 -12.93 0.39
CA LYS A 25 4.10 -14.38 0.27
C LYS A 25 3.92 -14.90 -1.15
N SER A 26 2.82 -14.58 -1.82
CA SER A 26 2.47 -15.15 -3.13
C SER A 26 2.39 -14.15 -4.29
N GLY A 27 2.42 -12.85 -4.00
CA GLY A 27 2.30 -11.79 -5.01
C GLY A 27 3.64 -11.25 -5.52
N LYS A 28 3.53 -10.27 -6.43
CA LYS A 28 4.67 -9.50 -6.96
C LYS A 28 4.53 -8.04 -6.55
N TYR A 29 5.53 -7.55 -5.83
CA TYR A 29 5.58 -6.19 -5.32
C TYR A 29 6.97 -5.59 -5.48
N THR A 30 7.04 -4.25 -5.49
CA THR A 30 8.32 -3.54 -5.37
C THR A 30 8.23 -2.44 -4.33
N LEU A 31 9.33 -2.23 -3.62
CA LEU A 31 9.43 -1.33 -2.48
C LEU A 31 10.25 -0.09 -2.84
N GLY A 32 9.83 1.04 -2.30
CA GLY A 32 10.57 2.30 -2.40
C GLY A 32 10.15 3.18 -3.57
N TYR A 33 10.48 4.46 -3.42
CA TYR A 33 10.08 5.55 -4.29
C TYR A 33 10.48 5.37 -5.76
N LYS A 34 11.78 5.17 -6.02
CA LYS A 34 12.32 5.08 -7.39
C LYS A 34 11.74 3.89 -8.16
N GLN A 35 11.52 2.76 -7.47
CA GLN A 35 10.93 1.57 -8.07
C GLN A 35 9.45 1.78 -8.34
N ALA A 36 8.70 2.34 -7.39
CA ALA A 36 7.29 2.66 -7.58
C ALA A 36 7.07 3.56 -8.82
N LEU A 37 7.86 4.62 -8.98
CA LEU A 37 7.82 5.46 -10.17
C LEU A 37 8.15 4.70 -11.46
N LYS A 38 9.09 3.76 -11.43
CA LYS A 38 9.41 2.91 -12.59
C LYS A 38 8.24 2.00 -12.95
N GLN A 39 7.55 1.44 -11.95
CA GLN A 39 6.39 0.57 -12.20
C GLN A 39 5.17 1.36 -12.68
N LEU A 40 4.96 2.58 -12.17
CA LEU A 40 3.94 3.51 -12.66
C LEU A 40 4.18 3.89 -14.12
N ARG A 41 5.40 4.33 -14.47
CA ARG A 41 5.75 4.68 -15.87
C ARG A 41 5.67 3.51 -16.84
N SER A 42 5.86 2.27 -16.37
CA SER A 42 5.75 1.08 -17.21
C SER A 42 4.34 0.48 -17.25
N GLY A 43 3.37 1.07 -16.53
CA GLY A 43 1.99 0.58 -16.47
C GLY A 43 1.83 -0.79 -15.77
N LYS A 44 2.85 -1.24 -15.04
CA LYS A 44 2.84 -2.56 -14.37
C LYS A 44 2.27 -2.51 -12.95
N ALA A 45 2.19 -1.33 -12.36
CA ALA A 45 1.61 -1.14 -11.03
C ALA A 45 0.08 -1.15 -11.10
N LYS A 46 -0.55 -2.05 -10.33
CA LYS A 46 -2.01 -2.13 -10.17
C LYS A 46 -2.50 -1.35 -8.94
N LEU A 47 -1.70 -1.35 -7.88
CA LEU A 47 -1.97 -0.62 -6.63
C LEU A 47 -0.69 -0.02 -6.05
N ILE A 48 -0.77 1.20 -5.54
CA ILE A 48 0.29 1.89 -4.81
C ILE A 48 -0.17 2.11 -3.36
N LEU A 49 0.70 1.79 -2.41
CA LEU A 49 0.53 2.10 -1.00
C LEU A 49 1.51 3.19 -0.60
N ILE A 50 1.00 4.23 0.05
CA ILE A 50 1.80 5.36 0.54
C ILE A 50 1.67 5.43 2.05
N SER A 51 2.79 5.41 2.78
CA SER A 51 2.79 5.57 4.23
C SER A 51 2.33 6.97 4.64
N LYS A 52 1.69 7.08 5.81
CA LYS A 52 1.15 8.34 6.32
C LYS A 52 2.18 9.46 6.46
N ASN A 53 3.41 9.10 6.82
CA ASN A 53 4.53 10.04 7.01
C ASN A 53 5.40 10.23 5.75
N CYS A 54 4.93 9.85 4.57
CA CYS A 54 5.63 10.12 3.32
C CYS A 54 5.71 11.65 3.08
N PRO A 55 6.89 12.22 2.74
CA PRO A 55 7.01 13.65 2.49
C PRO A 55 6.02 14.13 1.43
N PRO A 56 5.35 15.29 1.64
CA PRO A 56 4.23 15.73 0.80
C PRO A 56 4.61 15.85 -0.67
N ILE A 57 5.82 16.36 -0.97
CA ILE A 57 6.30 16.47 -2.37
C ILE A 57 6.36 15.11 -3.08
N ARG A 58 6.83 14.06 -2.40
CA ARG A 58 6.93 12.71 -2.97
C ARG A 58 5.56 12.04 -3.07
N LYS A 59 4.70 12.28 -2.07
CA LYS A 59 3.32 11.79 -2.07
C LYS A 59 2.57 12.35 -3.30
N SER A 60 2.61 13.66 -3.49
CA SER A 60 1.97 14.32 -4.64
C SER A 60 2.54 13.87 -5.99
N GLU A 61 3.86 13.68 -6.08
CA GLU A 61 4.47 13.18 -7.32
C GLU A 61 3.96 11.75 -7.67
N ILE A 62 3.88 10.85 -6.68
CA ILE A 62 3.39 9.49 -6.91
C ILE A 62 1.90 9.49 -7.26
N GLU A 63 1.09 10.28 -6.57
CA GLU A 63 -0.35 10.43 -6.86
C GLU A 63 -0.57 10.94 -8.29
N TYR A 64 0.23 11.91 -8.72
CA TYR A 64 0.19 12.42 -10.08
C TYR A 64 0.50 11.34 -11.12
N TYR A 65 1.60 10.58 -10.94
CA TYR A 65 1.92 9.48 -11.85
C TYR A 65 0.88 8.36 -11.82
N ALA A 66 0.31 8.06 -10.65
CA ALA A 66 -0.75 7.06 -10.51
C ALA A 66 -2.04 7.48 -11.21
N MET A 67 -2.40 8.76 -11.16
CA MET A 67 -3.53 9.31 -11.92
C MET A 67 -3.31 9.15 -13.43
N LEU A 68 -2.12 9.47 -13.93
CA LEU A 68 -1.78 9.30 -15.35
C LEU A 68 -1.83 7.84 -15.80
N SER A 69 -1.34 6.91 -14.98
CA SER A 69 -1.35 5.48 -15.28
C SER A 69 -2.67 4.77 -14.93
N LYS A 70 -3.66 5.51 -14.42
CA LYS A 70 -4.93 4.96 -13.89
C LYS A 70 -4.70 3.85 -12.85
N THR A 71 -3.64 3.97 -12.07
CA THR A 71 -3.28 3.03 -11.00
C THR A 71 -3.96 3.46 -9.70
N ARG A 72 -4.48 2.47 -8.95
CA ARG A 72 -5.13 2.74 -7.66
C ARG A 72 -4.09 3.18 -6.61
N VAL A 73 -4.45 4.16 -5.77
CA VAL A 73 -3.61 4.64 -4.66
C VAL A 73 -4.35 4.42 -3.35
N HIS A 74 -3.69 3.77 -2.40
CA HIS A 74 -4.20 3.56 -1.04
C HIS A 74 -3.29 4.25 -0.03
N HIS A 75 -3.84 5.18 0.73
CA HIS A 75 -3.13 5.80 1.85
C HIS A 75 -3.11 4.85 3.03
N TYR A 76 -1.91 4.36 3.35
CA TYR A 76 -1.71 3.51 4.50
C TYR A 76 -1.69 4.36 5.77
N GLU A 77 -2.56 4.05 6.73
CA GLU A 77 -2.68 4.80 7.99
C GLU A 77 -1.45 4.71 8.89
N GLY A 78 -0.60 3.69 8.71
CA GLY A 78 0.63 3.54 9.46
C GLY A 78 1.80 4.35 8.90
N SER A 79 2.86 4.43 9.70
CA SER A 79 4.14 5.04 9.31
C SER A 79 4.91 4.16 8.32
N ASN A 80 6.01 4.69 7.79
CA ASN A 80 6.96 3.93 6.98
C ASN A 80 7.64 2.77 7.71
N VAL A 81 7.69 2.79 9.04
CA VAL A 81 8.17 1.66 9.84
C VAL A 81 7.12 0.56 9.81
N ASP A 82 5.86 0.92 10.10
CA ASP A 82 4.74 -0.03 10.13
C ASP A 82 4.53 -0.70 8.76
N LEU A 83 4.62 0.07 7.67
CA LEU A 83 4.51 -0.47 6.31
C LEU A 83 5.67 -1.42 5.98
N GLY A 84 6.89 -1.11 6.45
CA GLY A 84 8.04 -1.99 6.30
C GLY A 84 7.85 -3.31 7.05
N THR A 85 7.40 -3.24 8.31
CA THR A 85 7.09 -4.42 9.13
C THR A 85 5.95 -5.24 8.53
N ALA A 86 4.88 -4.61 8.05
CA ALA A 86 3.78 -5.30 7.35
C ALA A 86 4.25 -6.01 6.07
N ALA A 87 5.23 -5.41 5.36
CA ALA A 87 5.89 -6.01 4.21
C ALA A 87 6.95 -7.07 4.57
N GLY A 88 7.14 -7.39 5.85
CA GLY A 88 8.14 -8.36 6.33
C GLY A 88 9.60 -7.89 6.18
N LYS A 89 9.85 -6.57 6.16
CA LYS A 89 11.18 -5.98 6.01
C LYS A 89 11.65 -5.34 7.32
N LEU A 90 12.94 -5.51 7.63
CA LEU A 90 13.61 -4.91 8.79
C LEU A 90 14.10 -3.47 8.52
N TYR A 91 13.55 -2.81 7.50
CA TYR A 91 13.88 -1.44 7.14
C TYR A 91 12.61 -0.67 6.78
N ARG A 92 12.68 0.66 6.92
CA ARG A 92 11.56 1.57 6.64
C ARG A 92 11.19 1.58 5.15
N VAL A 93 9.90 1.49 4.87
CA VAL A 93 9.33 1.54 3.51
C VAL A 93 8.29 2.66 3.48
N GLY A 94 8.54 3.72 2.70
CA GLY A 94 7.58 4.81 2.55
C GLY A 94 6.52 4.57 1.46
N VAL A 95 6.85 3.75 0.47
CA VAL A 95 6.01 3.48 -0.71
C VAL A 95 6.18 2.03 -1.10
N MET A 96 5.06 1.36 -1.40
CA MET A 96 5.03 0.01 -1.94
C MET A 96 4.15 0.01 -3.19
N SER A 97 4.58 -0.68 -4.24
CA SER A 97 3.80 -0.90 -5.45
C SER A 97 3.51 -2.39 -5.59
N ILE A 98 2.27 -2.71 -5.93
CA ILE A 98 1.79 -4.07 -6.15
C ILE A 98 1.53 -4.23 -7.63
N GLN A 99 2.21 -5.21 -8.23
CA GLN A 99 2.04 -5.60 -9.62
C GLN A 99 1.08 -6.79 -9.72
N ASP A 100 1.16 -7.67 -8.73
CA ASP A 100 0.32 -8.86 -8.62
C ASP A 100 -0.01 -9.12 -7.16
N ALA A 101 -1.29 -9.34 -6.85
CA ALA A 101 -1.75 -9.57 -5.49
C ALA A 101 -1.64 -11.04 -5.05
N GLY A 102 -1.38 -11.97 -5.98
CA GLY A 102 -1.39 -13.40 -5.67
C GLY A 102 -2.74 -13.82 -5.10
N ASP A 103 -2.71 -14.48 -3.94
CA ASP A 103 -3.93 -14.96 -3.24
C ASP A 103 -4.61 -13.90 -2.38
N SER A 104 -4.16 -12.65 -2.46
CA SER A 104 -4.71 -11.55 -1.67
C SER A 104 -5.82 -10.83 -2.42
N ASP A 105 -6.95 -10.63 -1.75
CA ASP A 105 -8.06 -9.81 -2.27
C ASP A 105 -7.78 -8.29 -2.22
N LEU A 106 -6.55 -7.88 -1.91
CA LEU A 106 -6.16 -6.47 -1.77
C LEU A 106 -6.46 -5.60 -3.01
N LEU A 107 -6.54 -6.21 -4.20
CA LEU A 107 -6.93 -5.51 -5.43
C LEU A 107 -8.45 -5.44 -5.64
N GLN A 108 -9.25 -6.23 -4.93
CA GLN A 108 -10.70 -6.33 -5.12
C GLN A 108 -11.48 -5.34 -4.24
N ASP A 109 -10.98 -4.96 -3.06
CA ASP A 109 -11.79 -4.31 -2.03
C ASP A 109 -12.26 -2.86 -2.27
N GLN A 110 -11.88 -2.20 -3.36
CA GLN A 110 -12.22 -0.77 -3.56
C GLN A 110 -12.49 -0.47 -5.05
N GLU A 111 -13.52 -1.11 -5.60
CA GLU A 111 -14.30 -0.53 -6.70
C GLU A 111 -15.47 0.24 -6.09
N ALA A 112 -15.21 1.47 -5.65
CA ALA A 112 -16.25 2.46 -5.47
C ALA A 112 -15.58 3.84 -5.45
N GLU A 113 -15.97 4.63 -6.46
CA GLU A 113 -15.70 6.05 -6.68
C GLU A 113 -14.38 6.44 -7.39
#